data_AF-A0A3N1J6X9-F1
#
_entry.id   AF-A0A3N1J6X9-F1
#
_cell.length_a   1.000
_cell.length_b   1.000
_cell.length_c   1.000
_cell.angle_alpha   90.00
_cell.angle_beta   90.00
_cell.angle_gamma   90.00
#
_symmetry.space_group_name_H-M   'P 1'
#
loop_
_entity.id
_entity.type
_entity.pdbx_description
1 polymer ?
#
loop_
_entity_poly.entity_id
_entity_poly.type
_entity_poly.pdbx_seq_one_letter_code
_entity_poly.pdbx_strand_id
1 'polypeptide(L)'
;MRTWFLQYIKAFHWQARLSYGELLRFMGLSILAYALLVGLMMVGLQLILLTPVIERLTAPGVMAFTSGAVNVFMAVVFIPAGLHGLKTVIYSLASRF
;
A
#
# COMPACT_ATOMS: atom_id res chain seq x y z
N MET A 1 -4.50 -7.25 12.70
CA MET A 1 -4.05 -5.88 12.37
C MET A 1 -2.73 -5.50 13.05
N ARG A 2 -2.55 -5.68 14.37
CA ARG A 2 -1.29 -5.39 15.09
C ARG A 2 -0.04 -6.04 14.47
N THR A 3 -0.16 -7.27 13.94
CA THR A 3 0.93 -7.99 13.27
C THR A 3 1.32 -7.39 11.92
N TRP A 4 0.36 -6.90 11.12
CA TRP A 4 0.64 -6.27 9.83
C TRP A 4 1.40 -4.95 9.99
N PHE A 5 0.99 -4.11 10.95
CA PHE A 5 1.67 -2.85 11.24
C PHE A 5 3.12 -3.05 11.75
N LEU A 6 3.34 -4.08 12.58
CA LEU A 6 4.69 -4.46 13.00
C LEU A 6 5.53 -4.95 11.82
N GLN A 7 4.96 -5.76 10.92
CA GLN A 7 5.65 -6.21 9.71
C GLN A 7 5.94 -5.05 8.75
N TYR A 8 5.04 -4.06 8.69
CA TYR A 8 5.22 -2.83 7.93
C TYR A 8 6.44 -2.04 8.42
N ILE A 9 6.55 -1.75 9.73
CA ILE A 9 7.71 -1.04 10.30
C ILE A 9 9.00 -1.87 10.13
N LYS A 10 8.91 -3.19 10.31
CA LYS A 10 10.03 -4.11 10.09
C LYS A 10 10.51 -4.12 8.64
N ALA A 11 9.70 -3.73 7.66
CA ALA A 11 10.13 -3.62 6.27
C ALA A 11 11.30 -2.64 6.09
N PHE A 12 11.40 -1.63 6.95
CA PHE A 12 12.49 -0.64 6.90
C PHE A 12 13.73 -1.06 7.71
N HIS A 13 13.65 -2.14 8.49
CA HIS A 13 14.77 -2.68 9.26
C HIS A 13 15.44 -3.81 8.48
N TRP A 14 16.68 -3.64 8.04
CA TRP A 14 17.36 -4.62 7.17
C TRP A 14 17.45 -6.03 7.76
N GLN A 15 17.69 -6.12 9.08
CA GLN A 15 17.84 -7.38 9.82
C GLN A 15 16.51 -8.15 10.00
N ALA A 16 15.36 -7.49 9.82
CA ALA A 16 14.06 -8.10 10.01
C ALA A 16 13.59 -8.76 8.72
N ARG A 17 13.86 -10.07 8.61
CA ARG A 17 13.43 -10.93 7.50
C ARG A 17 12.06 -11.54 7.81
N LEU A 18 11.23 -11.65 6.77
CA LEU A 18 10.04 -12.50 6.78
C LEU A 18 10.38 -13.86 6.17
N SER A 19 9.80 -14.92 6.72
CA SER A 19 9.76 -16.21 6.02
C SER A 19 8.93 -16.11 4.74
N TYR A 20 9.10 -17.06 3.80
CA TYR A 20 8.33 -17.06 2.55
C TYR A 20 6.81 -17.08 2.80
N GLY A 21 6.33 -17.87 3.76
CA GLY A 21 4.91 -17.91 4.12
C GLY A 21 4.41 -16.59 4.70
N GLU A 22 5.20 -15.93 5.54
CA GLU A 22 4.87 -14.62 6.09
C GLU A 22 4.91 -13.52 5.02
N LEU A 23 5.83 -13.60 4.07
CA LEU A 23 5.90 -12.68 2.93
C LEU A 23 4.63 -12.76 2.08
N LEU A 24 4.21 -13.97 1.69
CA LEU A 24 2.97 -14.16 0.92
C LEU A 24 1.76 -13.63 1.68
N ARG A 25 1.67 -13.90 2.98
CA ARG A 25 0.60 -13.37 3.83
C ARG A 25 0.63 -11.84 3.91
N PHE A 26 1.81 -11.25 4.05
CA PHE A 26 1.99 -9.80 4.08
C PHE A 26 1.58 -9.17 2.74
N MET A 27 1.98 -9.75 1.61
CA MET A 27 1.57 -9.31 0.27
C MET A 27 0.06 -9.39 0.07
N GLY A 28 -0.58 -10.49 0.48
CA GLY A 28 -2.04 -10.62 0.41
C GLY A 28 -2.77 -9.58 1.27
N LEU A 29 -2.29 -9.33 2.49
CA LEU A 29 -2.83 -8.27 3.36
C LEU A 29 -2.59 -6.87 2.80
N SER A 30 -1.45 -6.63 2.14
CA SER A 30 -1.17 -5.38 1.44
C SER A 30 -2.15 -5.16 0.30
N ILE A 31 -2.42 -6.16 -0.56
CA ILE A 31 -3.43 -6.04 -1.63
C ILE A 31 -4.80 -5.69 -1.05
N LEU A 32 -5.21 -6.36 0.04
CA LEU A 32 -6.47 -6.06 0.72
C LEU A 32 -6.49 -4.63 1.28
N ALA A 33 -5.40 -4.18 1.90
CA ALA A 33 -5.28 -2.81 2.41
C ALA A 33 -5.37 -1.77 1.30
N TYR A 34 -4.74 -2.02 0.14
CA TYR A 34 -4.85 -1.16 -1.03
C TYR A 34 -6.29 -1.09 -1.56
N ALA A 35 -6.96 -2.24 -1.70
CA ALA A 35 -8.35 -2.28 -2.14
C ALA A 35 -9.28 -1.50 -1.19
N LEU A 36 -9.05 -1.61 0.13
CA LEU A 36 -9.79 -0.85 1.13
C LEU A 36 -9.52 0.67 1.04
N LEU A 37 -8.27 1.09 0.84
CA LEU A 37 -7.93 2.52 0.67
C LEU A 37 -8.59 3.12 -0.57
N VAL A 38 -8.51 2.42 -1.71
CA VAL A 38 -9.16 2.86 -2.94
C VAL A 38 -10.68 2.88 -2.76
N GLY A 39 -11.28 1.83 -2.19
CA GLY A 39 -12.71 1.77 -1.92
C GLY A 39 -13.17 2.92 -1.01
N LEU A 40 -12.43 3.21 0.07
CA LEU A 40 -12.73 4.31 0.98
C LEU A 40 -12.64 5.67 0.26
N MET A 41 -11.63 5.86 -0.58
CA MET A 41 -11.50 7.08 -1.39
C MET A 41 -12.68 7.23 -2.36
N MET A 42 -13.13 6.16 -3.01
CA MET A 42 -14.30 6.21 -3.90
C MET A 42 -15.57 6.56 -3.14
N VAL A 43 -15.79 5.97 -1.95
CA VAL A 43 -16.91 6.34 -1.08
C VAL A 43 -16.83 7.82 -0.66
N GLY A 44 -15.64 8.29 -0.29
CA GLY A 44 -15.41 9.70 0.04
C GLY A 44 -15.73 10.64 -1.12
N LEU A 45 -15.30 10.30 -2.35
CA LEU A 45 -15.63 11.05 -3.55
C LEU A 45 -17.14 11.06 -3.81
N GLN A 46 -17.82 9.92 -3.67
CA GLN A 46 -19.28 9.85 -3.79
C GLN A 46 -19.99 10.75 -2.78
N LEU A 47 -19.56 10.76 -1.52
CA LEU A 47 -20.11 11.65 -0.51
C LEU A 47 -19.89 13.12 -0.87
N ILE A 48 -18.71 13.50 -1.37
CA ILE A 48 -18.43 14.88 -1.80
C ILE A 48 -19.33 15.29 -2.97
N LEU A 49 -19.59 14.39 -3.92
CA LEU A 49 -20.50 14.64 -5.05
C LEU A 49 -21.94 14.91 -4.60
N LEU A 50 -22.34 14.45 -3.41
CA LEU A 50 -23.66 14.72 -2.83
C LEU A 50 -23.73 16.08 -2.09
N THR A 51 -22.65 16.85 -2.06
CA THR A 51 -22.56 18.15 -1.39
C THR A 51 -22.40 19.30 -2.41
N PRO A 52 -22.73 20.55 -2.05
CA PRO A 52 -22.48 21.71 -2.91
C PRO A 52 -21.00 21.96 -3.24
N VAL A 53 -20.07 21.23 -2.63
CA VAL A 53 -18.64 21.27 -2.98
C VAL A 53 -18.40 20.87 -4.44
N ILE A 54 -19.29 20.08 -5.05
CA ILE A 54 -19.22 19.71 -6.47
C ILE A 54 -19.13 20.92 -7.41
N GLU A 55 -19.76 22.04 -7.05
CA GLU A 55 -19.75 23.27 -7.84
C GLU A 55 -18.36 23.92 -7.92
N ARG A 56 -17.46 23.54 -7.00
CA ARG A 56 -16.07 24.00 -6.94
C ARG A 56 -15.08 22.98 -7.49
N LEU A 57 -15.53 21.77 -7.82
CA LEU A 57 -14.69 20.70 -8.34
C LEU A 57 -14.68 20.71 -9.85
N THR A 58 -13.49 20.80 -10.43
CA THR A 58 -13.29 20.64 -11.87
C THR A 58 -12.89 19.20 -12.17
N ALA A 59 -13.38 18.64 -13.29
CA ALA A 59 -13.00 17.28 -13.70
C ALA A 59 -11.48 17.06 -13.78
N PRO A 60 -10.66 18.00 -14.31
CA PRO A 60 -9.21 17.87 -14.28
C PRO A 60 -8.63 17.85 -12.87
N GLY A 61 -9.16 18.67 -11.95
CA GLY A 61 -8.73 18.68 -10.55
C GLY A 61 -9.01 17.37 -9.83
N VAL A 62 -10.20 16.80 -10.03
CA VAL A 62 -10.57 15.49 -9.46
C VAL A 62 -9.69 14.37 -10.04
N MET A 63 -9.42 14.38 -11.34
CA MET A 63 -8.53 13.38 -11.97
C MET A 63 -7.09 13.47 -11.43
N ALA A 64 -6.55 14.69 -11.30
CA ALA A 64 -5.21 14.90 -10.76
C ALA A 64 -5.11 14.44 -9.29
N PHE A 65 -6.09 14.82 -8.47
CA PHE A 65 -6.18 14.37 -7.07
C PHE A 65 -6.26 12.84 -6.98
N THR A 66 -7.16 12.23 -7.75
CA THR A 66 -7.40 10.78 -7.73
C THR A 66 -6.15 10.01 -8.16
N SER A 67 -5.49 10.45 -9.23
CA SER A 67 -4.22 9.86 -9.70
C SER A 67 -3.12 9.97 -8.64
N GLY A 68 -2.98 11.16 -8.03
CA GLY A 68 -2.03 11.38 -6.93
C GLY A 68 -2.31 10.47 -5.73
N ALA A 69 -3.55 10.39 -5.28
CA ALA A 69 -3.97 9.55 -4.16
C ALA A 69 -3.69 8.07 -4.43
N VAL A 70 -4.03 7.57 -5.62
CA VAL A 70 -3.76 6.18 -6.03
C VAL A 70 -2.25 5.88 -6.01
N ASN A 71 -1.42 6.78 -6.52
CA ASN A 71 0.03 6.63 -6.47
C ASN A 71 0.56 6.60 -5.03
N VAL A 72 0.05 7.46 -4.16
CA VAL A 72 0.40 7.48 -2.73
C VAL A 72 -0.02 6.17 -2.05
N PHE A 73 -1.23 5.67 -2.31
CA PHE A 73 -1.69 4.40 -1.76
C PHE A 73 -0.83 3.23 -2.23
N MET A 74 -0.47 3.20 -3.52
CA MET A 74 0.45 2.19 -4.05
C MET A 74 1.81 2.26 -3.34
N ALA A 75 2.39 3.46 -3.20
CA ALA A 75 3.67 3.64 -2.53
C ALA A 75 3.63 3.16 -1.06
N VAL A 76 2.63 3.62 -0.29
CA VAL A 76 2.46 3.24 1.11
C VAL A 76 2.33 1.74 1.27
N VAL A 77 1.55 1.07 0.43
CA VAL A 77 1.24 -0.35 0.61
C VAL A 77 2.31 -1.28 0.04
N PHE A 78 2.86 -0.97 -1.14
CA PHE A 78 3.72 -1.90 -1.88
C PHE A 78 5.21 -1.67 -1.66
N ILE A 79 5.67 -0.47 -1.25
CA ILE A 79 7.10 -0.27 -0.91
C ILE A 79 7.54 -1.23 0.21
N PRO A 80 6.81 -1.39 1.34
CA PRO A 80 7.19 -2.35 2.37
C PRO A 80 7.23 -3.79 1.86
N ALA A 81 6.28 -4.16 0.99
CA ALA A 81 6.22 -5.51 0.41
C ALA A 81 7.42 -5.77 -0.53
N GLY A 82 7.77 -4.78 -1.35
CA GLY A 82 8.95 -4.80 -2.21
C GLY A 82 10.24 -4.91 -1.42
N LEU A 83 10.38 -4.16 -0.32
CA LEU A 83 11.55 -4.25 0.57
C LEU A 83 11.69 -5.63 1.19
N HIS A 84 10.59 -6.22 1.68
CA HIS A 84 10.63 -7.58 2.21
C HIS A 84 10.94 -8.63 1.13
N GLY A 85 10.40 -8.47 -0.07
CA GLY A 85 10.73 -9.32 -1.22
C GLY A 85 12.20 -9.25 -1.59
N LEU A 86 12.75 -8.04 -1.73
CA LEU A 86 14.15 -7.80 -2.07
C LEU A 86 15.10 -8.43 -1.05
N LYS A 87 14.86 -8.21 0.24
CA LYS A 87 15.65 -8.86 1.31
C LYS A 87 15.61 -10.37 1.18
N THR A 88 14.41 -10.94 0.99
CA THR A 88 14.24 -12.39 0.89
C THR A 88 15.06 -12.97 -0.27
N VAL A 89 15.10 -12.28 -1.41
CA VAL A 89 15.93 -12.65 -2.57
C VAL A 89 17.42 -12.55 -2.25
N ILE A 90 17.89 -11.41 -1.71
CA ILE A 90 19.31 -11.20 -1.38
C ILE A 90 19.82 -12.27 -0.42
N TYR A 91 19.08 -12.53 0.66
CA TYR A 91 19.48 -13.55 1.64
C TYR A 91 19.43 -14.96 1.05
N SER A 92 18.49 -15.25 0.16
CA SER A 92 18.43 -16.55 -0.53
C SER A 92 19.59 -16.76 -1.51
N LEU A 93 20.12 -15.69 -2.10
CA LEU A 93 21.30 -15.75 -2.96
C LEU A 93 22.57 -15.87 -2.11
N ALA A 94 22.68 -15.08 -1.04
CA ALA A 94 23.83 -15.13 -0.14
C ALA A 94 23.99 -16.48 0.57
N SER A 95 22.89 -17.19 0.87
CA SER A 95 22.95 -18.52 1.49
C SER A 95 23.39 -19.65 0.54
N ARG A 96 23.63 -19.36 -0.74
CA ARG A 96 24.10 -20.33 -1.75
C ARG A 96 25.61 -20.28 -1.99
N PHE A 97 26.30 -19.35 -1.32
CA PHE A 97 27.76 -19.19 -1.32
C PHE A 97 28.29 -19.42 0.10
#